data_AF-A0A160T1J5-F1
#
_entry.id   AF-A0A160T1J5-F1
#
_cell.length_a   1.000
_cell.length_b   1.000
_cell.length_c   1.000
_cell.angle_alpha   90.00
_cell.angle_beta   90.00
_cell.angle_gamma   90.00
#
_symmetry.space_group_name_H-M   'P 1'
#
loop_
_entity.id
_entity.type
_entity.pdbx_description
1 polymer ?
#
loop_
_entity_poly.entity_id
_entity_poly.type
_entity_poly.pdbx_seq_one_letter_code
_entity_poly.pdbx_strand_id
1 'polypeptide(L)'
;MSIPSSRDATEIVNAQLAPGEQLLWVGRPKQGFAIRASDLLFIPFTTLWLIGAIWISIALLRQDGVASLRFTFPFILFGAAFIISRFWFDAKLRGRTFYGVSDRRLIIITYWLGQESDFVNLKELLELRYTHRSDRTGTLEFFTHFGGFNRLRGLGLGYNRGGLWWPGTRHWRFMIPPAFEMIANPLEVEQLIRQAWDKAKTAVN
;
A
#
# COMPACT_ATOMS: atom_id res chain seq x y z
N MET A 1 -15.12 -14.00 -6.54
CA MET A 1 -14.29 -13.12 -7.40
C MET A 1 -12.88 -13.67 -7.31
N SER A 2 -12.42 -14.39 -8.33
CA SER A 2 -11.11 -15.05 -8.36
C SER A 2 -9.99 -14.02 -8.22
N ILE A 3 -9.02 -14.31 -7.35
CA ILE A 3 -7.77 -13.54 -7.29
C ILE A 3 -7.06 -13.83 -8.62
N PRO A 4 -6.73 -12.79 -9.42
CA PRO A 4 -6.07 -13.02 -10.71
C PRO A 4 -4.79 -13.83 -10.51
N SER A 5 -4.57 -14.85 -11.33
CA SER A 5 -3.41 -15.73 -11.24
C SER A 5 -2.12 -14.96 -11.59
N SER A 6 -0.94 -15.56 -11.37
CA SER A 6 0.32 -14.94 -11.84
C SER A 6 0.35 -14.78 -13.37
N ARG A 7 -0.35 -15.64 -14.13
CA ARG A 7 -0.50 -15.47 -15.59
C ARG A 7 -1.31 -14.22 -15.92
N ASP A 8 -2.39 -13.98 -15.19
CA ASP A 8 -3.23 -12.80 -15.35
C ASP A 8 -2.44 -11.51 -15.04
N ALA A 9 -1.56 -11.54 -14.03
CA ALA A 9 -0.70 -10.40 -13.70
C ALA A 9 0.27 -10.07 -14.85
N THR A 10 0.88 -11.08 -15.47
CA THR A 10 1.79 -10.89 -16.61
C THR A 10 1.05 -10.32 -17.82
N GLU A 11 -0.15 -10.82 -18.14
CA GLU A 11 -0.98 -10.30 -19.23
C GLU A 11 -1.37 -8.84 -19.01
N ILE A 12 -1.84 -8.51 -17.79
CA ILE A 12 -2.22 -7.15 -17.40
C ILE A 12 -1.04 -6.18 -17.57
N VAL A 13 0.15 -6.55 -17.09
CA VAL A 13 1.35 -5.70 -17.19
C VAL A 13 1.82 -5.60 -18.64
N ASN A 14 1.83 -6.72 -19.37
CA ASN A 14 2.23 -6.74 -20.79
C ASN A 14 1.36 -5.83 -21.66
N ALA A 15 0.05 -5.76 -21.38
CA ALA A 15 -0.87 -4.89 -22.10
C ALA A 15 -0.58 -3.38 -21.89
N GLN A 16 0.24 -3.02 -20.90
CA GLN A 16 0.65 -1.63 -20.63
C GLN A 16 2.03 -1.28 -21.21
N LEU A 17 2.72 -2.25 -21.83
CA LEU A 17 4.03 -2.03 -22.45
C LEU A 17 3.90 -1.23 -23.74
N ALA A 18 4.87 -0.34 -23.96
CA ALA A 18 5.03 0.35 -25.23
C ALA A 18 5.60 -0.61 -26.29
N PRO A 19 5.40 -0.35 -27.59
CA PRO A 19 6.01 -1.16 -28.64
C PRO A 19 7.54 -1.26 -28.49
N GLY A 20 8.05 -2.49 -28.50
CA GLY A 20 9.48 -2.79 -28.33
C GLY A 20 10.01 -2.66 -26.90
N GLU A 21 9.16 -2.40 -25.92
CA GLU A 21 9.51 -2.44 -24.49
C GLU A 21 9.54 -3.90 -24.00
N GLN A 22 10.57 -4.28 -23.25
CA GLN A 22 10.74 -5.65 -22.76
C GLN A 22 10.40 -5.74 -21.29
N LEU A 23 9.53 -6.70 -20.95
CA LEU A 23 9.20 -7.03 -19.57
C LEU A 23 10.34 -7.82 -18.91
N LEU A 24 10.89 -7.28 -17.82
CA LEU A 24 11.96 -7.92 -17.06
C LEU A 24 11.42 -8.69 -15.85
N TRP A 25 10.37 -8.17 -15.20
CA TRP A 25 9.80 -8.80 -14.00
C TRP A 25 8.34 -8.42 -13.81
N VAL A 26 7.56 -9.33 -13.21
CA VAL A 26 6.18 -9.10 -12.78
C VAL A 26 5.99 -9.61 -11.36
N GLY A 27 5.23 -8.87 -10.58
CA GLY A 27 4.81 -9.32 -9.27
C GLY A 27 3.55 -8.64 -8.77
N ARG A 28 3.22 -8.95 -7.53
CA ARG A 28 2.04 -8.42 -6.85
C ARG A 28 2.33 -8.30 -5.35
N PRO A 29 1.60 -7.44 -4.63
CA PRO A 29 1.71 -7.38 -3.19
C PRO A 29 1.32 -8.72 -2.52
N LYS A 30 1.75 -8.90 -1.28
CA LYS A 30 1.26 -9.97 -0.41
C LYS A 30 -0.27 -9.98 -0.35
N GLN A 31 -0.82 -11.15 -0.63
CA GLN A 31 -2.27 -11.39 -0.66
C GLN A 31 -2.80 -11.79 0.72
N GLY A 32 -4.11 -11.60 0.92
CA GLY A 32 -4.76 -11.90 2.20
C GLY A 32 -4.43 -10.87 3.28
N PHE A 33 -4.51 -11.26 4.54
CA PHE A 33 -4.30 -10.36 5.68
C PHE A 33 -2.82 -10.01 5.87
N ALA A 34 -2.54 -8.73 6.18
CA ALA A 34 -1.18 -8.25 6.43
C ALA A 34 -1.18 -7.11 7.46
N ILE A 35 -0.33 -7.22 8.49
CA ILE A 35 -0.18 -6.21 9.56
C ILE A 35 0.97 -5.28 9.19
N ARG A 36 0.74 -3.98 9.08
CA ARG A 36 1.75 -2.95 8.81
C ARG A 36 2.31 -2.39 10.12
N ALA A 37 3.46 -1.72 10.06
CA ALA A 37 4.03 -1.06 11.23
C ALA A 37 3.07 -0.02 11.84
N SER A 38 2.29 0.68 11.01
CA SER A 38 1.26 1.61 11.49
C SER A 38 0.13 0.94 12.27
N ASP A 39 -0.08 -0.37 12.09
CA ASP A 39 -1.09 -1.12 12.84
C ASP A 39 -0.68 -1.34 14.30
N LEU A 40 0.62 -1.29 14.63
CA LEU A 40 1.10 -1.41 16.02
C LEU A 40 0.63 -0.22 16.88
N LEU A 41 0.42 0.95 16.29
CA LEU A 41 -0.13 2.12 16.98
C LEU A 41 -1.64 2.17 16.85
N PHE A 42 -2.16 1.85 15.66
CA PHE A 42 -3.58 1.95 15.36
C PHE A 42 -4.44 0.92 16.12
N ILE A 43 -4.01 -0.34 16.21
CA ILE A 43 -4.78 -1.40 16.88
C ILE A 43 -4.94 -1.11 18.38
N PRO A 44 -3.89 -0.80 19.16
CA PRO A 44 -4.07 -0.48 20.57
C PRO A 44 -4.91 0.77 20.78
N PHE A 45 -4.70 1.81 19.97
CA PHE A 45 -5.46 3.05 20.04
C PHE A 45 -6.97 2.80 19.82
N THR A 46 -7.32 2.12 18.73
CA THR A 46 -8.73 1.81 18.41
C THR A 46 -9.37 0.86 19.42
N THR A 47 -8.59 -0.08 19.97
CA THR A 47 -9.05 -0.99 21.02
C THR A 47 -9.38 -0.23 22.31
N LEU A 48 -8.48 0.64 22.78
CA LEU A 48 -8.69 1.46 23.97
C LEU A 48 -9.89 2.40 23.79
N TRP A 49 -10.01 3.02 22.62
CA TRP A 49 -11.13 3.88 22.30
C TRP A 49 -12.46 3.11 22.27
N LEU A 50 -12.49 1.89 21.70
CA LEU A 50 -13.70 1.05 21.69
C LEU A 50 -14.08 0.58 23.10
N ILE A 51 -13.10 0.22 23.94
CA ILE A 51 -13.33 -0.10 25.36
C ILE A 51 -13.96 1.10 26.08
N GLY A 52 -13.40 2.30 25.89
CA GLY A 52 -13.93 3.53 26.47
C GLY A 52 -15.36 3.85 25.99
N ALA A 53 -15.62 3.67 24.69
CA ALA A 53 -16.95 3.85 24.11
C ALA A 53 -17.97 2.88 24.71
N ILE A 54 -17.63 1.60 24.88
CA ILE A 54 -18.48 0.61 25.54
C ILE A 54 -18.72 0.98 27.00
N TRP A 55 -17.68 1.39 27.72
CA TRP A 55 -17.81 1.77 29.13
C TRP A 55 -18.75 2.97 29.33
N ILE A 56 -18.58 4.03 28.53
CA ILE A 56 -19.48 5.19 28.54
C ILE A 56 -20.90 4.79 28.17
N SER A 57 -21.06 3.88 27.21
CA SER A 57 -22.38 3.38 26.80
C SER A 57 -23.11 2.67 27.93
N ILE A 58 -22.40 1.84 28.70
CA ILE A 58 -22.97 1.16 29.87
C ILE A 58 -23.34 2.18 30.95
N ALA A 59 -22.50 3.19 31.20
CA ALA A 59 -22.77 4.23 32.18
C ALA A 59 -24.02 5.05 31.83
N LEU A 60 -24.12 5.52 30.57
CA LEU A 60 -25.28 6.29 30.10
C LEU A 60 -26.54 5.44 30.02
N LEU A 61 -26.43 4.16 29.65
CA LEU A 61 -27.58 3.25 29.66
C LEU A 61 -28.16 3.07 31.07
N ARG A 62 -27.31 3.10 32.11
CA ARG A 62 -27.74 3.04 33.51
C ARG A 62 -28.36 4.34 34.02
N GLN A 63 -27.89 5.49 33.55
CA GLN A 63 -28.34 6.82 34.00
C GLN A 63 -29.57 7.31 33.24
N ASP A 64 -29.53 7.25 31.91
CA ASP A 64 -30.51 7.86 31.00
C ASP A 64 -31.38 6.81 30.29
N GLY A 65 -31.17 5.53 30.57
CA GLY A 65 -31.91 4.43 29.95
C GLY A 65 -31.60 4.25 28.46
N VAL A 66 -32.49 3.53 27.77
CA VAL A 66 -32.32 3.11 26.37
C VAL A 66 -32.19 4.29 25.40
N ALA A 67 -32.71 5.47 25.76
CA ALA A 67 -32.62 6.68 24.95
C ALA A 67 -31.17 7.14 24.70
N SER A 68 -30.23 6.79 25.59
CA SER A 68 -28.80 7.09 25.43
C SER A 68 -28.15 6.36 24.24
N LEU A 69 -28.68 5.18 23.86
CA LEU A 69 -28.09 4.35 22.81
C LEU A 69 -28.06 5.04 21.44
N ARG A 70 -28.97 5.98 21.18
CA ARG A 70 -28.98 6.73 19.91
C ARG A 70 -27.68 7.49 19.65
N PHE A 71 -26.94 7.85 20.70
CA PHE A 71 -25.68 8.56 20.60
C PHE A 71 -24.48 7.60 20.63
N THR A 72 -24.55 6.56 21.44
CA THR A 72 -23.40 5.68 21.67
C THR A 72 -23.33 4.49 20.71
N PHE A 73 -24.48 3.96 20.28
CA PHE A 73 -24.54 2.83 19.36
C PHE A 73 -23.90 3.12 18.00
N PRO A 74 -24.17 4.27 17.32
CA PRO A 74 -23.49 4.59 16.08
C PRO A 74 -21.98 4.69 16.24
N PHE A 75 -21.51 5.18 17.40
CA PHE A 75 -20.10 5.38 17.69
C PHE A 75 -19.34 4.06 17.87
N ILE A 76 -19.92 3.12 18.65
CA ILE A 76 -19.38 1.76 18.80
C ILE A 76 -19.41 1.03 17.46
N LEU A 77 -20.53 1.10 16.74
CA LEU A 77 -20.69 0.43 15.45
C LEU A 77 -19.68 0.95 14.44
N PHE A 78 -19.50 2.27 14.36
CA PHE A 78 -18.49 2.90 13.52
C PHE A 78 -17.11 2.38 13.89
N GLY A 79 -16.79 2.29 15.19
CA GLY A 79 -15.52 1.81 15.65
C GLY A 79 -15.18 0.38 15.29
N ALA A 80 -16.12 -0.53 15.53
CA ALA A 80 -15.98 -1.93 15.16
C ALA A 80 -15.86 -2.08 13.64
N ALA A 81 -16.69 -1.38 12.88
CA ALA A 81 -16.63 -1.38 11.42
C ALA A 81 -15.31 -0.81 10.91
N PHE A 82 -14.76 0.23 11.53
CA PHE A 82 -13.50 0.86 11.16
C PHE A 82 -12.30 -0.10 11.27
N ILE A 83 -12.24 -0.90 12.34
CA ILE A 83 -11.19 -1.91 12.53
C ILE A 83 -11.27 -2.99 11.45
N ILE A 84 -12.46 -3.54 11.21
CA ILE A 84 -12.65 -4.65 10.26
C ILE A 84 -12.45 -4.18 8.81
N SER A 85 -13.07 -3.05 8.47
CA SER A 85 -13.05 -2.50 7.12
C SER A 85 -11.62 -2.23 6.66
N ARG A 86 -10.78 -1.65 7.51
CA ARG A 86 -9.37 -1.37 7.19
C ARG A 86 -8.65 -2.57 6.56
N PHE A 87 -8.68 -3.73 7.21
CA PHE A 87 -7.96 -4.91 6.74
C PHE A 87 -8.59 -5.53 5.50
N TRP A 88 -9.92 -5.52 5.43
CA TRP A 88 -10.66 -6.03 4.28
C TRP A 88 -10.41 -5.20 3.02
N PHE A 89 -10.52 -3.87 3.11
CA PHE A 89 -10.28 -2.96 2.00
C PHE A 89 -8.82 -2.97 1.56
N ASP A 90 -7.86 -2.97 2.51
CA ASP A 90 -6.42 -3.04 2.21
C ASP A 90 -6.06 -4.37 1.51
N ALA A 91 -6.58 -5.52 1.97
CA ALA A 91 -6.39 -6.80 1.29
C ALA A 91 -7.00 -6.82 -0.11
N LYS A 92 -8.22 -6.28 -0.27
CA LYS A 92 -8.90 -6.21 -1.58
C LYS A 92 -8.19 -5.28 -2.56
N LEU A 93 -7.63 -4.17 -2.08
CA LEU A 93 -6.82 -3.26 -2.88
C LEU A 93 -5.53 -3.94 -3.35
N ARG A 94 -4.81 -4.60 -2.44
CA ARG A 94 -3.60 -5.37 -2.78
C ARG A 94 -3.88 -6.50 -3.76
N GLY A 95 -5.05 -7.15 -3.67
CA GLY A 95 -5.47 -8.18 -4.60
C GLY A 95 -5.79 -7.69 -6.01
N ARG A 96 -5.80 -6.38 -6.20
CA ARG A 96 -6.06 -5.72 -7.48
C ARG A 96 -4.92 -4.79 -7.90
N THR A 97 -3.75 -4.97 -7.28
CA THR A 97 -2.54 -4.20 -7.60
C THR A 97 -1.50 -5.12 -8.22
N PHE A 98 -0.91 -4.69 -9.32
CA PHE A 98 0.07 -5.43 -10.10
C PHE A 98 1.29 -4.57 -10.34
N TYR A 99 2.46 -5.21 -10.31
CA TYR A 99 3.75 -4.55 -10.48
C TYR A 99 4.48 -5.14 -11.67
N GLY A 100 5.19 -4.28 -12.39
CA GLY A 100 6.02 -4.64 -13.53
C GLY A 100 7.31 -3.86 -13.54
N VAL A 101 8.40 -4.52 -13.92
CA VAL A 101 9.67 -3.85 -14.28
C VAL A 101 9.91 -4.11 -15.75
N SER A 102 10.12 -3.05 -16.52
CA SER A 102 10.58 -3.14 -17.90
C SER A 102 12.02 -2.64 -18.05
N ASP A 103 12.56 -2.74 -19.26
CA ASP A 103 13.84 -2.16 -19.64
C ASP A 103 13.86 -0.61 -19.62
N ARG A 104 12.69 0.03 -19.52
CA ARG A 104 12.55 1.50 -19.58
C ARG A 104 11.96 2.13 -18.32
N ARG A 105 11.03 1.44 -17.64
CA ARG A 105 10.23 2.02 -16.55
C ARG A 105 9.71 0.96 -15.58
N LEU A 106 9.32 1.44 -14.42
CA LEU A 106 8.59 0.70 -13.41
C LEU A 106 7.10 0.97 -13.60
N ILE A 107 6.29 -0.07 -13.48
CA ILE A 107 4.86 -0.06 -13.79
C ILE A 107 4.09 -0.50 -12.55
N ILE A 108 3.11 0.29 -12.13
CA ILE A 108 2.18 -0.04 -11.05
C ILE A 108 0.76 0.11 -11.57
N ILE A 109 -0.01 -0.97 -11.59
CA ILE A 109 -1.39 -0.98 -12.07
C ILE A 109 -2.30 -1.32 -10.92
N THR A 110 -3.32 -0.50 -10.67
CA THR A 110 -4.30 -0.70 -9.61
C THR A 110 -5.72 -0.68 -10.18
N TYR A 111 -6.50 -1.73 -9.92
CA TYR A 111 -7.92 -1.80 -10.29
C TYR A 111 -8.80 -1.60 -9.05
N TRP A 112 -9.62 -0.56 -9.02
CA TRP A 112 -10.52 -0.36 -7.88
C TRP A 112 -11.89 0.19 -8.26
N LEU A 113 -11.94 1.50 -8.55
CA LEU A 113 -13.09 2.20 -9.13
C LEU A 113 -12.88 2.37 -10.65
N GLY A 114 -11.64 2.36 -11.10
CA GLY A 114 -11.20 2.29 -12.49
C GLY A 114 -9.81 1.67 -12.56
N GLN A 115 -9.21 1.69 -13.74
CA GLN A 115 -7.80 1.35 -13.93
C GLN A 115 -6.95 2.59 -13.69
N GLU A 116 -6.07 2.53 -12.70
CA GLU A 116 -5.03 3.52 -12.45
C GLU A 116 -3.68 2.89 -12.82
N SER A 117 -2.91 3.55 -13.67
CA SER A 117 -1.56 3.11 -14.06
C SER A 117 -0.54 4.19 -13.71
N ASP A 118 0.35 3.91 -12.77
CA ASP A 118 1.48 4.76 -12.42
C ASP A 118 2.74 4.23 -13.10
N PHE A 119 3.52 5.14 -13.68
CA PHE A 119 4.75 4.82 -14.38
C PHE A 119 5.91 5.65 -13.83
N VAL A 120 7.03 5.00 -13.53
CA VAL A 120 8.27 5.67 -13.10
C VAL A 120 9.35 5.36 -14.11
N ASN A 121 9.80 6.36 -14.85
CA ASN A 121 10.90 6.16 -15.80
C ASN A 121 12.20 5.84 -15.05
N LEU A 122 12.93 4.82 -15.50
CA LEU A 122 14.22 4.49 -14.88
C LEU A 122 15.22 5.64 -14.97
N LYS A 123 15.11 6.49 -16.01
CA LYS A 123 15.97 7.67 -16.16
C LYS A 123 15.70 8.77 -15.12
N GLU A 124 14.47 8.84 -14.62
CA GLU A 124 14.05 9.83 -13.62
C GLU A 124 14.26 9.32 -12.19
N LEU A 125 14.60 8.03 -12.02
CA LEU A 125 14.88 7.45 -10.73
C LEU A 125 16.16 8.06 -10.15
N LEU A 126 16.07 8.66 -8.96
CA LEU A 126 17.18 9.25 -8.23
C LEU A 126 17.69 8.31 -7.13
N GLU A 127 16.77 7.75 -6.35
CA GLU A 127 17.08 6.84 -5.25
C GLU A 127 16.09 5.67 -5.24
N LEU A 128 16.64 4.47 -5.04
CA LEU A 128 15.90 3.24 -4.77
C LEU A 128 16.15 2.85 -3.31
N ARG A 129 15.10 2.83 -2.50
CA ARG A 129 15.19 2.47 -1.08
C ARG A 129 14.43 1.19 -0.77
N TYR A 130 15.15 0.26 -0.15
CA TYR A 130 14.57 -0.97 0.36
C TYR A 130 14.15 -0.80 1.83
N THR A 131 12.91 -1.20 2.14
CA THR A 131 12.42 -1.34 3.51
C THR A 131 12.16 -2.82 3.81
N HIS A 132 12.92 -3.34 4.77
CA HIS A 132 12.79 -4.73 5.23
C HIS A 132 11.52 -4.93 6.07
N ARG A 133 10.90 -6.10 5.92
CA ARG A 133 9.74 -6.50 6.71
C ARG A 133 9.99 -7.88 7.31
N SER A 134 9.50 -8.10 8.52
CA SER A 134 9.70 -9.36 9.26
C SER A 134 9.04 -10.58 8.59
N ASP A 135 8.13 -10.39 7.65
CA ASP A 135 7.37 -11.45 6.99
C ASP A 135 7.97 -11.92 5.64
N ARG A 136 9.27 -11.67 5.42
CA ARG A 136 10.05 -11.96 4.20
C ARG A 136 9.60 -11.22 2.94
N THR A 137 8.59 -10.37 3.05
CA THR A 137 8.25 -9.43 1.98
C THR A 137 9.01 -8.12 2.15
N GLY A 138 8.95 -7.25 1.14
CA GLY A 138 9.63 -5.97 1.22
C GLY A 138 8.91 -4.88 0.48
N THR A 139 9.31 -3.64 0.77
CA THR A 139 8.86 -2.48 0.00
C THR A 139 10.05 -1.84 -0.67
N LEU A 140 9.97 -1.64 -1.98
CA LEU A 140 10.94 -0.89 -2.78
C LEU A 140 10.33 0.47 -3.13
N GLU A 141 10.87 1.53 -2.55
CA GLU A 141 10.40 2.90 -2.76
C GLU A 141 11.24 3.61 -3.83
N PHE A 142 10.55 4.28 -4.75
CA PHE A 142 11.14 4.95 -5.90
C PHE A 142 11.06 6.46 -5.71
N PHE A 143 12.21 7.11 -5.58
CA PHE A 143 12.29 8.56 -5.45
C PHE A 143 12.68 9.17 -6.80
N THR A 144 11.80 10.00 -7.35
CA THR A 144 12.03 10.77 -8.59
C THR A 144 12.37 12.24 -8.33
N HIS A 145 12.17 12.69 -7.08
CA HIS A 145 12.48 14.03 -6.63
C HIS A 145 13.06 13.94 -5.21
N PHE A 146 14.04 14.78 -4.89
CA PHE A 146 14.64 14.87 -3.54
C PHE A 146 13.69 15.51 -2.49
N GLY A 147 12.41 15.72 -2.82
CA GLY A 147 11.44 16.45 -2.01
C GLY A 147 10.49 15.53 -1.24
N GLY A 148 10.43 15.69 0.09
CA GLY A 148 9.43 15.02 0.94
C GLY A 148 9.97 14.70 2.32
N PHE A 149 10.23 15.73 3.13
CA PHE A 149 10.71 15.61 4.50
C PHE A 149 9.65 14.89 5.36
N ASN A 150 9.89 13.62 5.72
CA ASN A 150 9.07 12.92 6.71
C ASN A 150 9.94 12.63 7.94
N ARG A 151 9.63 13.25 9.09
CA ARG A 151 10.40 13.10 10.34
C ARG A 151 10.38 11.67 10.90
N LEU A 152 9.39 10.86 10.51
CA LEU A 152 9.32 9.44 10.85
C LEU A 152 10.22 8.55 9.95
N ARG A 153 10.91 9.12 8.94
CA ARG A 153 11.91 8.43 8.10
C ARG A 153 13.04 7.80 8.92
N GLY A 154 13.43 8.40 10.05
CA GLY A 154 14.55 7.94 10.89
C GLY A 154 14.26 6.69 11.73
N LEU A 155 13.00 6.27 11.83
CA LEU A 155 12.60 5.11 12.64
C LEU A 155 12.50 3.81 11.82
N GLY A 156 12.87 3.82 10.53
CA GLY A 156 12.79 2.63 9.66
C GLY A 156 11.38 2.17 9.32
N LEU A 157 10.36 3.00 9.59
CA LEU A 157 8.94 2.64 9.43
C LEU A 157 8.36 2.91 8.03
N GLY A 158 9.15 3.46 7.10
CA GLY A 158 8.72 3.80 5.73
C GLY A 158 7.55 4.80 5.70
N TYR A 159 6.94 4.98 4.52
CA TYR A 159 5.70 5.76 4.41
C TYR A 159 4.48 4.94 4.88
N ASN A 160 3.57 5.55 5.65
CA ASN A 160 2.31 4.90 6.05
C ASN A 160 1.34 4.81 4.86
N ARG A 161 1.55 3.79 4.03
CA ARG A 161 0.68 3.42 2.91
C ARG A 161 -0.60 2.72 3.37
N GLY A 162 -0.65 2.41 4.66
CA GLY A 162 -1.86 1.93 5.32
C GLY A 162 -3.01 2.95 5.26
N GLY A 163 -2.82 4.25 5.09
CA GLY A 163 -3.97 5.17 5.01
C GLY A 163 -4.80 5.08 3.70
N LEU A 164 -4.28 4.37 2.69
CA LEU A 164 -4.80 4.39 1.32
C LEU A 164 -6.07 3.57 1.08
N TRP A 165 -6.52 2.78 2.06
CA TRP A 165 -7.78 2.03 1.96
C TRP A 165 -9.01 2.92 2.12
N TRP A 166 -8.89 4.10 2.76
CA TRP A 166 -10.03 4.98 2.98
C TRP A 166 -10.55 5.54 1.65
N PRO A 167 -11.86 5.46 1.37
CA PRO A 167 -12.43 6.06 0.17
C PRO A 167 -12.09 7.55 0.09
N GLY A 168 -11.48 7.98 -1.01
CA GLY A 168 -11.11 9.37 -1.21
C GLY A 168 -9.74 9.77 -0.68
N THR A 169 -8.98 8.97 0.10
CA THR A 169 -7.59 9.36 0.48
C THR A 169 -6.54 9.01 -0.57
N ARG A 170 -6.94 8.43 -1.70
CA ARG A 170 -6.01 8.01 -2.76
C ARG A 170 -5.29 9.14 -3.46
N HIS A 171 -5.89 10.32 -3.54
CA HIS A 171 -5.19 11.50 -4.06
C HIS A 171 -4.02 11.90 -3.15
N TRP A 172 -3.94 11.39 -1.91
CA TRP A 172 -2.74 11.56 -1.08
C TRP A 172 -1.58 10.66 -1.53
N ARG A 173 -1.78 9.73 -2.50
CA ARG A 173 -0.68 8.97 -3.11
C ARG A 173 0.36 9.88 -3.76
N PHE A 174 -0.02 11.06 -4.27
CA PHE A 174 0.95 12.01 -4.83
C PHE A 174 1.96 12.54 -3.78
N MET A 175 1.61 12.46 -2.49
CA MET A 175 2.51 12.85 -1.38
C MET A 175 3.43 11.71 -0.93
N ILE A 176 3.26 10.51 -1.48
CA ILE A 176 4.00 9.31 -1.12
C ILE A 176 4.76 8.86 -2.37
N PRO A 177 6.07 8.55 -2.28
CA PRO A 177 6.80 8.03 -3.43
C PRO A 177 6.14 6.74 -3.95
N PRO A 178 6.05 6.53 -5.27
CA PRO A 178 5.61 5.25 -5.83
C PRO A 178 6.49 4.12 -5.29
N ALA A 179 5.90 2.95 -5.09
CA ALA A 179 6.63 1.80 -4.54
C ALA A 179 6.02 0.47 -4.93
N PHE A 180 6.86 -0.55 -5.01
CA PHE A 180 6.40 -1.93 -4.97
C PHE A 180 6.28 -2.37 -3.53
N GLU A 181 5.05 -2.55 -3.05
CA GLU A 181 4.75 -2.91 -1.66
C GLU A 181 4.60 -4.41 -1.47
N MET A 182 5.15 -4.93 -0.38
CA MET A 182 4.98 -6.32 0.06
C MET A 182 5.29 -7.34 -1.04
N ILE A 183 6.33 -7.09 -1.84
CA ILE A 183 6.77 -8.02 -2.88
C ILE A 183 7.55 -9.19 -2.28
N ALA A 184 7.46 -10.35 -2.93
CA ALA A 184 8.31 -11.49 -2.64
C ALA A 184 9.73 -11.23 -3.18
N ASN A 185 10.73 -11.78 -2.49
CA ASN A 185 12.15 -11.68 -2.84
C ASN A 185 12.60 -10.25 -3.24
N PRO A 186 12.41 -9.25 -2.36
CA PRO A 186 12.66 -7.85 -2.70
C PRO A 186 14.10 -7.55 -3.11
N LEU A 187 15.09 -8.29 -2.60
CA LEU A 187 16.51 -8.12 -2.94
C LEU A 187 16.81 -8.49 -4.40
N GLU A 188 16.21 -9.57 -4.91
CA GLU A 188 16.36 -9.98 -6.31
C GLU A 188 15.78 -8.92 -7.25
N VAL A 189 14.59 -8.40 -6.89
CA VAL A 189 13.92 -7.34 -7.64
C VAL A 189 14.71 -6.03 -7.56
N GLU A 190 15.27 -5.70 -6.41
CA GLU A 190 16.14 -4.53 -6.25
C GLU A 190 17.36 -4.60 -7.16
N GLN A 191 18.07 -5.75 -7.17
CA GLN A 191 19.22 -5.97 -8.05
C GLN A 191 18.85 -5.85 -9.53
N LEU A 192 17.71 -6.44 -9.92
CA LEU A 192 17.20 -6.36 -11.29
C LEU A 192 16.91 -4.90 -11.69
N ILE A 193 16.26 -4.12 -10.81
CA ILE A 193 15.98 -2.71 -11.06
C ILE A 193 17.27 -1.91 -11.16
N ARG A 194 18.26 -2.16 -10.29
CA ARG A 194 19.57 -1.48 -10.35
C ARG A 194 20.29 -1.76 -11.67
N GLN A 195 20.30 -3.01 -12.11
CA GLN A 195 20.91 -3.38 -13.41
C GLN A 195 20.21 -2.71 -14.59
N ALA A 196 18.87 -2.69 -14.60
CA ALA A 196 18.10 -2.01 -15.64
C ALA A 196 18.33 -0.49 -15.62
N TRP A 197 18.41 0.10 -14.42
CA TRP A 197 18.69 1.52 -14.21
C TRP A 197 20.07 1.92 -14.72
N ASP A 198 21.11 1.14 -14.42
CA ASP A 198 22.47 1.37 -14.90
C ASP A 198 22.55 1.28 -16.43
N LYS A 199 21.93 0.25 -17.03
CA LYS A 199 21.84 0.11 -18.49
C LYS A 199 21.12 1.28 -19.15
N ALA A 200 20.02 1.75 -18.56
CA ALA A 200 19.25 2.88 -19.06
C ALA A 200 20.04 4.21 -19.01
N LYS A 201 20.94 4.37 -18.04
CA LYS A 201 21.87 5.51 -17.96
C LYS A 201 22.99 5.41 -19.00
N THR A 202 23.56 4.23 -19.20
CA THR A 202 24.66 4.05 -20.17
C THR A 202 24.21 4.21 -21.62
N ALA A 203 22.97 3.86 -21.97
CA ALA A 203 22.45 3.97 -23.34
C ALA A 203 22.18 5.42 -23.82
N VAL A 204 22.43 6.42 -22.97
CA VAL A 204 22.25 7.85 -23.27
C VAL A 204 23.58 8.56 -23.59
N ASN A 205 24.70 7.93 -23.24
CA ASN A 205 26.05 8.38 -23.59
C ASN A 205 26.55 7.67 -24.85
#